data_AF-A0A9E5BFT8-F1
#
_entry.id   AF-A0A9E5BFT8-F1
#
_cell.length_a   1.000
_cell.length_b   1.000
_cell.length_c   1.000
_cell.angle_alpha   90.00
_cell.angle_beta   90.00
_cell.angle_gamma   90.00
#
_symmetry.space_group_name_H-M   'P 1'
#
loop_
_entity.id
_entity.type
_entity.pdbx_description
1 polymer ?
#
loop_
_entity_poly.entity_id
_entity_poly.type
_entity_poly.pdbx_seq_one_letter_code
_entity_poly.pdbx_strand_id
1 'polypeptide(L)'
;MSDERWSTDPRLSNAHELASHLVGSAFSSAQILAPRMQSDIESSALMWSRALAACSLPIVALLSMGDDGHVASLFADCRIDAVSTNVAICRESPKPPPTRISLSAGYLRRIPERFVVAI
;
A
#
# COMPACT_ATOMS: atom_id res chain seq x y z
N MET A 1 4.84 2.86 1.43
CA MET A 1 3.63 2.16 1.91
C MET A 1 3.42 0.88 1.13
N SER A 2 2.88 -0.18 1.74
CA SER A 2 2.47 -1.42 1.05
C SER A 2 1.16 -1.28 0.31
N ASP A 3 0.25 -0.48 0.85
CA ASP A 3 -1.09 -0.21 0.33
C ASP A 3 -1.66 1.04 1.01
N GLU A 4 -2.76 1.54 0.46
CA GLU A 4 -3.50 2.67 1.02
C GLU A 4 -5.00 2.54 0.73
N ARG A 5 -5.80 3.04 1.68
CA ARG A 5 -7.26 3.08 1.60
C ARG A 5 -7.67 4.24 0.70
N TRP A 6 -8.58 4.00 -0.25
CA TRP A 6 -9.13 5.07 -1.08
C TRP A 6 -10.20 5.83 -0.29
N SER A 7 -9.80 6.89 0.42
CA SER A 7 -10.71 7.72 1.21
C SER A 7 -10.17 9.14 1.39
N THR A 8 -11.09 10.09 1.57
CA THR A 8 -10.78 11.46 1.99
C THR A 8 -10.67 11.60 3.52
N ASP A 9 -11.10 10.59 4.29
CA ASP A 9 -10.99 10.62 5.75
C ASP A 9 -9.53 10.32 6.17
N PRO A 10 -8.81 11.29 6.76
CA PRO A 10 -7.41 11.09 7.16
C PRO A 10 -7.24 9.99 8.21
N ARG A 11 -8.28 9.68 8.99
CA ARG A 11 -8.25 8.61 10.00
C ARG A 11 -8.19 7.21 9.40
N LEU A 12 -8.49 7.08 8.10
CA LEU A 12 -8.41 5.81 7.37
C LEU A 12 -7.10 5.66 6.59
N SER A 13 -6.29 6.72 6.48
CA SER A 13 -5.05 6.72 5.72
C SER A 13 -3.90 6.09 6.51
N ASN A 14 -3.34 5.02 5.95
CA ASN A 14 -2.12 4.39 6.48
C ASN A 14 -0.94 5.38 6.48
N ALA A 15 -0.83 6.21 5.44
CA ALA A 15 0.24 7.20 5.34
C ALA A 15 0.13 8.30 6.42
N HIS A 16 -1.09 8.75 6.71
CA HIS A 16 -1.35 9.69 7.79
C HIS A 16 -1.03 9.08 9.17
N GLU A 17 -1.48 7.85 9.41
CA GLU A 17 -1.19 7.10 10.63
C GLU A 17 0.32 6.93 10.83
N LEU A 18 1.03 6.43 9.82
CA LEU A 18 2.49 6.28 9.86
C LEU A 18 3.17 7.62 10.16
N ALA A 19 2.80 8.69 9.46
CA ALA A 19 3.39 10.00 9.68
C ALA A 19 3.27 10.46 11.13
N SER A 20 2.12 10.22 11.77
CA SER A 20 1.90 10.59 13.18
C SER A 20 2.83 9.82 14.13
N HIS A 21 3.09 8.54 13.86
CA HIS A 21 4.01 7.72 14.65
C HIS A 21 5.49 8.05 14.42
N LEU A 22 5.85 8.64 13.27
CA LEU A 22 7.23 9.04 13.00
C LEU A 22 7.63 10.34 13.71
N VAL A 23 6.67 11.16 14.14
CA VAL A 23 6.94 12.43 14.86
C VAL A 23 7.73 12.14 16.14
N GLY A 24 8.86 12.83 16.31
CA GLY A 24 9.74 12.65 17.47
C GLY A 24 10.59 11.37 17.45
N SER A 25 10.46 10.53 16.42
CA SER A 25 11.32 9.37 16.22
C SER A 25 12.60 9.72 15.45
N ALA A 26 13.54 8.77 15.42
CA ALA A 26 14.73 8.84 14.56
C ALA A 26 14.41 8.92 13.05
N PHE A 27 13.17 8.60 12.66
CA PHE A 27 12.69 8.63 11.27
C PHE A 27 11.79 9.83 10.97
N SER A 28 11.79 10.85 11.81
CA SER A 28 10.95 12.07 11.64
C SER A 28 11.18 12.81 10.31
N SER A 29 12.35 12.65 9.68
CA SER A 29 12.67 13.22 8.36
C SER A 29 12.47 12.25 7.20
N ALA A 30 12.01 11.03 7.45
CA ALA A 30 11.82 10.01 6.41
C ALA A 30 10.72 10.44 5.42
N GLN A 31 10.98 10.22 4.13
CA GLN A 31 9.98 10.46 3.09
C GLN A 31 8.98 9.32 3.03
N ILE A 32 7.69 9.65 3.15
CA ILE A 32 6.60 8.67 3.00
C ILE A 32 6.13 8.66 1.55
N LEU A 33 6.51 7.61 0.83
CA LEU A 33 5.97 7.34 -0.50
C LEU A 33 4.68 6.49 -0.38
N ALA A 34 3.55 7.11 -0.66
CA ALA A 34 2.21 6.52 -0.60
C ALA A 34 1.38 6.95 -1.82
N PRO A 35 0.34 6.18 -2.21
CA PRO A 35 -0.68 6.67 -3.12
C PRO A 35 -1.27 7.99 -2.62
N ARG A 36 -1.42 8.97 -3.51
CA ARG A 36 -2.10 10.23 -3.21
C ARG A 36 -3.39 10.30 -4.01
N MET A 37 -4.46 10.77 -3.38
CA MET A 37 -5.75 10.96 -4.05
C MET A 37 -5.60 11.95 -5.23
N GLN A 38 -6.03 11.51 -6.41
CA GLN A 38 -6.13 12.30 -7.65
C GLN A 38 -7.62 12.46 -8.00
N SER A 39 -7.93 12.82 -9.25
CA SER A 39 -9.31 12.87 -9.77
C SER A 39 -10.07 11.56 -9.60
N ASP A 40 -9.37 10.44 -9.75
CA ASP A 40 -9.89 9.08 -9.70
C ASP A 40 -8.81 8.10 -9.22
N ILE A 41 -9.23 6.88 -8.91
CA ILE A 41 -8.36 5.86 -8.31
C ILE A 41 -7.32 5.34 -9.30
N GLU A 42 -7.68 5.23 -10.58
CA GLU A 42 -6.79 4.80 -11.66
C GLU A 42 -5.61 5.77 -11.80
N SER A 43 -5.90 7.08 -11.80
CA SER A 43 -4.91 8.15 -11.83
C SER A 43 -4.01 8.12 -10.61
N SER A 44 -4.58 7.88 -9.42
CA SER A 44 -3.79 7.72 -8.18
C SER A 44 -2.85 6.52 -8.22
N ALA A 45 -3.36 5.36 -8.67
CA ALA A 45 -2.57 4.14 -8.78
C ALA A 45 -1.46 4.30 -9.83
N LEU A 46 -1.75 4.93 -10.96
CA LEU A 46 -0.77 5.20 -12.02
C LEU A 46 0.33 6.17 -11.56
N MET A 47 -0.05 7.26 -10.89
CA MET A 47 0.91 8.23 -10.34
C MET A 47 1.81 7.58 -9.30
N TRP A 48 1.26 6.74 -8.42
CA TRP A 48 2.08 6.00 -7.46
C TRP A 48 2.98 4.97 -8.12
N SER A 49 2.50 4.25 -9.14
CA SER A 49 3.33 3.33 -9.91
C SER A 49 4.52 4.02 -10.57
N ARG A 50 4.33 5.23 -11.10
CA ARG A 50 5.42 6.03 -11.69
C ARG A 50 6.43 6.45 -10.63
N ALA A 51 5.95 6.90 -9.46
CA ALA A 51 6.84 7.27 -8.37
C ALA A 51 7.65 6.07 -7.84
N LEU A 52 7.03 4.89 -7.71
CA LEU A 52 7.74 3.65 -7.36
C LEU A 52 8.80 3.26 -8.40
N ALA A 53 8.54 3.47 -9.69
CA ALA A 53 9.49 3.16 -10.77
C ALA A 53 10.68 4.13 -10.80
N ALA A 54 10.55 5.33 -10.24
CA ALA A 54 11.65 6.28 -10.07
C ALA A 54 12.55 5.96 -8.87
N CYS A 55 12.13 5.03 -8.00
CA CYS A 55 12.90 4.59 -6.85
C CYS A 55 13.60 3.26 -7.11
N SER A 56 14.70 3.03 -6.39
CA SER A 56 15.27 1.69 -6.30
C SER A 56 14.29 0.74 -5.60
N LEU A 57 14.36 -0.55 -5.96
CA LEU A 57 13.58 -1.58 -5.28
C LEU A 57 13.93 -1.60 -3.78
N PRO A 58 12.95 -1.65 -2.87
CA PRO A 58 13.23 -1.84 -1.45
C PRO A 58 13.95 -3.16 -1.19
N ILE A 59 14.82 -3.18 -0.19
CA ILE A 59 15.47 -4.42 0.27
C ILE A 59 14.61 -5.20 1.27
N VAL A 60 13.72 -4.51 1.99
CA VAL A 60 12.86 -5.06 3.04
C VAL A 60 11.42 -4.61 2.81
N ALA A 61 10.47 -5.54 2.97
CA ALA A 61 9.06 -5.25 3.18
C ALA A 61 8.66 -5.67 4.59
N LEU A 62 8.05 -4.76 5.35
CA LEU A 62 7.36 -5.06 6.58
C LEU A 62 5.87 -5.08 6.28
N LEU A 63 5.23 -6.22 6.52
CA LEU A 63 3.82 -6.45 6.20
C LEU A 63 3.10 -6.95 7.44
N SER A 64 1.83 -6.59 7.57
CA SER A 64 0.90 -7.32 8.43
C SER A 64 0.18 -8.39 7.60
N MET A 65 -0.37 -9.39 8.30
CA MET A 65 -1.26 -10.39 7.71
C MET A 65 -2.56 -10.45 8.51
N GLY A 66 -3.70 -10.39 7.83
CA GLY A 66 -4.98 -10.61 8.49
C GLY A 66 -5.26 -12.10 8.73
N ASP A 67 -6.26 -12.39 9.57
CA ASP A 67 -6.70 -13.77 9.88
C ASP A 67 -7.13 -14.57 8.63
N ASP A 68 -7.55 -13.85 7.58
CA ASP A 68 -7.87 -14.34 6.24
C ASP A 68 -6.63 -14.57 5.34
N GLY A 69 -5.42 -14.40 5.89
CA GLY A 69 -4.14 -14.58 5.19
C GLY A 69 -3.78 -13.46 4.22
N HIS A 70 -4.62 -12.44 4.07
CA HIS A 70 -4.34 -11.31 3.17
C HIS A 70 -3.13 -10.51 3.65
N VAL A 71 -2.34 -10.01 2.70
CA VAL A 71 -1.25 -9.05 2.94
C VAL A 71 -1.45 -7.81 2.09
N ALA A 72 -1.06 -6.65 2.60
CA ALA A 72 -1.39 -5.37 1.97
C ALA A 72 -2.90 -5.30 1.68
N SER A 73 -3.32 -4.99 0.45
CA SER A 73 -4.72 -5.11 0.02
C SER A 73 -4.91 -6.22 -1.02
N LEU A 74 -4.20 -7.34 -0.86
CA LEU A 74 -4.27 -8.52 -1.71
C LEU A 74 -5.05 -9.63 -1.00
N PHE A 75 -6.35 -9.70 -1.26
CA PHE A 75 -7.26 -10.71 -0.72
C PHE A 75 -7.45 -11.85 -1.72
N ALA A 76 -7.63 -13.08 -1.24
CA ALA A 76 -7.80 -14.26 -2.10
C ALA A 76 -9.10 -14.20 -2.94
N ASP A 77 -10.19 -13.74 -2.32
CA ASP A 77 -11.52 -13.76 -2.92
C ASP A 77 -11.96 -12.40 -3.50
N CYS A 78 -11.03 -11.45 -3.65
CA CYS A 78 -11.34 -10.14 -4.21
C CYS A 78 -10.84 -10.00 -5.65
N ARG A 79 -11.62 -9.28 -6.44
CA ARG A 79 -11.14 -8.79 -7.74
C ARG A 79 -10.02 -7.76 -7.53
N ILE A 80 -8.83 -8.10 -8.04
CA ILE A 80 -7.65 -7.25 -8.08
C ILE A 80 -7.39 -6.84 -9.52
N ASP A 81 -7.52 -5.55 -9.82
CA ASP A 81 -7.21 -5.00 -11.13
C ASP A 81 -5.74 -4.56 -11.16
N ALA A 82 -4.91 -5.22 -11.98
CA ALA A 82 -3.52 -4.81 -12.16
C ALA A 82 -3.45 -3.47 -12.92
N VAL A 83 -2.79 -2.48 -12.31
CA VAL A 83 -2.52 -1.17 -12.96
C VAL A 83 -1.14 -1.17 -13.63
N SER A 84 -0.18 -1.88 -13.02
CA SER A 84 1.15 -2.10 -13.57
C SER A 84 1.78 -3.36 -12.97
N THR A 85 3.04 -3.63 -13.31
CA THR A 85 3.85 -4.65 -12.61
C THR A 85 4.08 -4.34 -11.13
N ASN A 86 3.80 -3.10 -10.70
CA ASN A 86 4.13 -2.59 -9.38
C ASN A 86 2.90 -2.38 -8.49
N VAL A 87 1.76 -2.03 -9.09
CA VAL A 87 0.57 -1.54 -8.38
C VAL A 87 -0.69 -2.24 -8.89
N ALA A 88 -1.62 -2.49 -7.98
CA ALA A 88 -2.95 -3.01 -8.28
C ALA A 88 -4.03 -2.26 -7.47
N ILE A 89 -5.28 -2.35 -7.93
CA ILE A 89 -6.46 -1.79 -7.26
C ILE A 89 -7.32 -2.95 -6.78
N CYS A 90 -7.68 -2.92 -5.49
CA CYS A 90 -8.72 -3.76 -4.91
C CYS A 90 -10.00 -2.93 -4.83
N ARG A 91 -11.11 -3.38 -5.44
CA ARG A 91 -12.37 -2.62 -5.45
C ARG A 91 -13.39 -3.11 -4.42
N GLU A 92 -13.26 -4.36 -4.01
CA GLU A 92 -14.28 -5.09 -3.25
C GLU A 92 -13.65 -5.72 -2.00
N SER A 93 -12.79 -4.98 -1.30
CA SER A 93 -12.22 -5.45 -0.03
C SER A 93 -13.36 -5.79 0.94
N PRO A 94 -13.32 -6.96 1.60
CA PRO A 94 -14.33 -7.35 2.59
C PRO A 94 -14.29 -6.46 3.84
N LYS A 95 -13.21 -5.69 4.01
CA LYS A 95 -12.99 -4.76 5.14
C LYS A 95 -13.15 -3.31 4.66
N PRO A 96 -13.95 -2.47 5.31
CA PRO A 96 -14.12 -1.07 4.91
C PRO A 96 -12.81 -0.27 5.07
N PRO A 97 -12.56 0.75 4.23
CA PRO A 97 -13.27 1.03 2.97
C PRO A 97 -12.96 -0.04 1.89
N PRO A 98 -13.91 -0.31 0.97
CA PRO A 98 -13.82 -1.43 0.03
C PRO A 98 -12.76 -1.20 -1.06
N THR A 99 -12.53 0.06 -1.43
CA THR A 99 -11.61 0.42 -2.50
C THR A 99 -10.24 0.78 -1.94
N ARG A 100 -9.18 0.16 -2.46
CA ARG A 100 -7.80 0.28 -1.97
C ARG A 100 -6.79 0.22 -3.11
N ILE A 101 -5.66 0.88 -2.95
CA ILE A 101 -4.51 0.80 -3.87
C ILE A 101 -3.43 -0.02 -3.16
N SER A 102 -2.90 -1.05 -3.81
CA SER A 102 -1.92 -1.99 -3.24
C SER A 102 -0.66 -2.07 -4.08
N LEU A 103 0.48 -2.36 -3.46
CA LEU A 103 1.58 -3.01 -4.17
C LEU A 103 1.06 -4.32 -4.76
N SER A 104 1.47 -4.64 -5.98
CA SER A 104 1.11 -5.90 -6.62
C SER A 104 1.85 -7.06 -5.95
N ALA A 105 1.28 -8.27 -6.04
CA ALA A 105 1.97 -9.48 -5.61
C ALA A 105 3.32 -9.66 -6.34
N GLY A 106 3.38 -9.25 -7.61
CA GLY A 106 4.60 -9.27 -8.41
C GLY A 106 5.68 -8.31 -7.89
N TYR A 107 5.31 -7.14 -7.35
CA TYR A 107 6.25 -6.21 -6.73
C TYR A 107 6.79 -6.77 -5.42
N LEU A 108 5.88 -7.22 -4.54
CA LEU A 108 6.25 -7.76 -3.22
C LEU A 108 7.21 -8.94 -3.35
N ARG A 109 6.99 -9.85 -4.31
CA ARG A 109 7.88 -11.02 -4.54
C ARG A 109 9.30 -10.65 -4.96
N ARG A 110 9.52 -9.46 -5.54
CA ARG A 110 10.87 -9.01 -5.92
C ARG A 110 11.67 -8.45 -4.75
N ILE A 111 11.00 -7.96 -3.70
CA ILE A 111 11.66 -7.41 -2.52
C ILE A 111 12.38 -8.56 -1.80
N PRO A 112 13.72 -8.53 -1.63
CA PRO A 112 14.51 -9.66 -1.11
C PRO A 112 14.01 -10.20 0.23
N GLU A 113 13.86 -9.30 1.21
CA GLU A 113 13.44 -9.66 2.56
C GLU A 113 11.99 -9.23 2.81
N ARG A 114 11.18 -10.14 3.33
CA ARG A 114 9.77 -9.88 3.65
C ARG A 114 9.47 -10.41 5.06
N PHE A 115 9.20 -9.49 5.97
CA PHE A 115 8.80 -9.81 7.33
C PHE A 115 7.30 -9.63 7.46
N VAL A 116 6.63 -10.68 7.94
CA VAL A 116 5.20 -10.65 8.25
C VAL A 116 5.05 -10.61 9.76
N VAL A 117 4.32 -9.60 10.25
CA VAL A 117 3.88 -9.53 11.63
C VAL A 117 2.42 -9.96 11.67
N ALA A 118 2.18 -11.13 12.25
CA ALA A 118 0.85 -11.66 12.55
C ALA A 118 0.73 -11.76 14.08
N ILE A 119 -0.41 -11.35 14.62
CA ILE A 119 -0.70 -11.33 16.05
C ILE A 119 -1.82 -12.31 16.33
#